data_AF-A0A6N8NBG3-F1
#
_entry.id   AF-A0A6N8NBG3-F1
#
_cell.length_a   1.000
_cell.length_b   1.000
_cell.length_c   1.000
_cell.angle_alpha   90.00
_cell.angle_beta   90.00
_cell.angle_gamma   90.00
#
_symmetry.space_group_name_H-M   'P 1'
#
loop_
_entity.id
_entity.type
_entity.pdbx_description
1 polymer ?
#
loop_
_entity_poly.entity_id
_entity_poly.type
_entity_poly.pdbx_seq_one_letter_code
_entity_poly.pdbx_strand_id
1 'polypeptide(L)'
;MSKIDHQALREAAEQAMHDDWGFDADLFHELVTPSIVLALLDERERNLQYIKSRDQENEDIALTVGKLRVELEAAEKRNAKLQSENAYIRNRYKELDLLIGKNILVMQAAIIEWQATGDAKSGLAWIYNTLFGPGELPDESEKDAQAYFNRKYAPIDEKLMELHKWFWEQSEAERAAGIRIKGE
;
A
#
# COMPACT_ATOMS: atom_id res chain seq x y z
N MET A 1 44.19 -15.12 24.60
CA MET A 1 43.89 -16.33 23.82
C MET A 1 45.18 -17.13 23.73
N SER A 2 45.21 -18.33 24.30
CA SER A 2 46.30 -19.27 24.01
C SER A 2 46.25 -19.55 22.51
N LYS A 3 47.34 -19.28 21.78
CA LYS A 3 47.47 -19.63 20.37
C LYS A 3 47.75 -21.12 20.32
N ILE A 4 46.69 -21.92 20.44
CA ILE A 4 46.79 -23.35 20.15
C ILE A 4 47.05 -23.44 18.64
N ASP A 5 48.13 -24.12 18.26
CA ASP A 5 48.39 -24.40 16.85
C ASP A 5 47.61 -25.66 16.45
N HIS A 6 46.35 -25.45 16.00
CA HIS A 6 45.47 -26.54 15.60
C HIS A 6 46.00 -27.34 14.42
N GLN A 7 46.80 -26.72 13.54
CA GLN A 7 47.37 -27.38 12.38
C GLN A 7 48.53 -28.28 12.79
N ALA A 8 49.45 -27.79 13.61
CA ALA A 8 50.56 -28.59 14.14
C ALA A 8 50.07 -29.76 15.01
N LEU A 9 49.04 -29.55 15.85
CA LEU A 9 48.44 -30.63 16.64
C LEU A 9 47.74 -31.67 15.77
N ARG A 10 47.08 -31.26 14.68
CA ARG A 10 46.45 -32.17 13.74
C ARG A 10 47.47 -33.00 12.97
N GLU A 11 48.53 -32.37 12.47
CA GLU A 11 49.61 -33.05 11.74
C GLU A 11 50.34 -34.05 12.63
N ALA A 12 50.66 -33.68 13.87
CA ALA A 12 51.27 -34.58 14.84
C ALA A 12 50.33 -35.77 15.20
N ALA A 13 49.02 -35.53 15.34
CA ALA A 13 48.05 -36.58 15.58
C ALA A 13 47.96 -37.57 14.39
N GLU A 14 47.92 -37.04 13.16
CA GLU A 14 47.85 -37.84 11.94
C GLU A 14 49.13 -38.69 11.75
N GLN A 15 50.32 -38.14 12.04
CA GLN A 15 51.59 -38.87 11.99
C GLN A 15 51.67 -39.98 13.05
N ALA A 16 51.30 -39.69 14.30
CA ALA A 16 51.30 -40.67 15.39
C ALA A 16 50.36 -41.87 15.15
N MET A 17 49.30 -41.71 14.35
CA MET A 17 48.39 -42.81 13.98
C MET A 17 48.95 -43.76 12.90
N HIS A 18 49.99 -43.35 12.17
CA HIS A 18 50.54 -44.08 11.03
C HIS A 18 51.93 -44.68 11.28
N ASP A 19 52.58 -44.37 12.40
CA ASP A 19 53.92 -44.84 12.75
C ASP A 19 53.92 -46.27 13.35
N ASP A 20 54.88 -47.08 12.90
CA ASP A 20 55.14 -48.47 13.33
C ASP A 20 56.28 -48.54 14.36
N TRP A 21 57.05 -47.45 14.55
CA TRP A 21 58.28 -47.39 15.36
C TRP A 21 58.20 -46.50 16.62
N GLY A 22 57.09 -45.79 16.85
CA GLY A 22 56.73 -45.13 18.12
C GLY A 22 57.32 -43.74 18.38
N PHE A 23 58.17 -43.21 17.49
CA PHE A 23 58.78 -41.89 17.67
C PHE A 23 57.78 -40.75 17.48
N ASP A 24 56.85 -40.89 16.52
CA ASP A 24 55.85 -39.86 16.24
C ASP A 24 54.78 -39.79 17.36
N ALA A 25 54.59 -40.89 18.10
CA ALA A 25 53.71 -40.94 19.26
C ALA A 25 54.26 -40.15 20.46
N ASP A 26 55.57 -40.17 20.69
CA ASP A 26 56.22 -39.40 21.75
C ASP A 26 56.15 -37.88 21.47
N LEU A 27 56.37 -37.48 20.21
CA LEU A 27 56.21 -36.09 19.77
C LEU A 27 54.78 -35.58 19.98
N PHE A 28 53.78 -36.41 19.66
CA PHE A 28 52.38 -36.07 19.92
C PHE A 28 52.08 -35.92 21.42
N HIS A 29 52.61 -36.80 22.28
CA HIS A 29 52.42 -36.70 23.73
C HIS A 29 53.07 -35.44 24.34
N GLU A 30 54.21 -34.99 23.82
CA GLU A 30 54.83 -33.71 24.24
C GLU A 30 53.95 -32.51 23.86
N LEU A 31 53.31 -32.55 22.69
CA LEU A 31 52.43 -31.49 22.21
C LEU A 31 51.05 -31.51 22.89
N VAL A 32 50.52 -32.68 23.27
CA VAL A 32 49.20 -32.85 23.90
C VAL A 32 49.30 -32.80 25.42
N THR A 33 49.69 -31.63 25.91
CA THR A 33 49.69 -31.36 27.36
C THR A 33 48.25 -31.27 27.90
N PRO A 34 48.00 -31.61 29.17
CA PRO A 34 46.67 -31.45 29.79
C PRO A 34 46.08 -30.03 29.63
N SER A 35 46.94 -29.00 29.63
CA SER A 35 46.52 -27.61 29.38
C SER A 35 45.99 -27.38 27.97
N ILE A 36 46.58 -28.02 26.95
CA ILE A 36 46.13 -27.91 25.56
C ILE A 36 44.80 -28.65 25.39
N VAL A 37 44.66 -29.83 25.99
CA VAL A 37 43.39 -30.59 25.97
C VAL A 37 42.26 -29.80 26.61
N LEU A 38 42.48 -29.21 27.80
CA LEU A 38 41.49 -28.36 28.46
C LEU A 38 41.10 -27.15 27.62
N ALA A 39 42.07 -26.46 27.02
CA ALA A 39 41.80 -25.29 26.21
C ALA A 39 41.02 -25.63 24.91
N LEU A 40 41.28 -26.79 24.29
CA LEU A 40 40.49 -27.32 23.16
C LEU A 40 39.05 -27.67 23.59
N LEU A 41 38.85 -28.25 24.77
CA LEU A 41 37.53 -28.54 25.31
C LEU A 41 36.74 -27.26 25.62
N ASP A 42 37.38 -26.26 26.23
CA ASP A 42 36.77 -24.95 26.51
C ASP A 42 36.42 -24.18 25.23
N GLU A 43 37.24 -24.31 24.17
CA GLU A 43 36.92 -23.76 22.86
C GLU A 43 35.76 -24.49 22.18
N ARG A 44 35.76 -25.83 22.23
CA ARG A 44 34.66 -26.64 21.69
C ARG A 44 33.33 -26.30 22.36
N GLU A 45 33.32 -26.16 23.69
CA GLU A 45 32.13 -25.80 24.45
C GLU A 45 31.63 -24.39 24.08
N ARG A 46 32.52 -23.40 23.99
CA ARG A 46 32.17 -22.05 23.51
C ARG A 46 31.62 -22.06 22.09
N ASN A 47 32.21 -22.84 21.19
CA ASN A 47 31.75 -22.97 19.81
C ASN A 47 30.36 -23.61 19.73
N LEU A 48 30.08 -24.65 20.55
CA LEU A 48 28.75 -25.26 20.63
C LEU A 48 27.69 -24.26 21.15
N GLN A 49 28.03 -23.46 22.17
CA GLN A 49 27.15 -22.42 22.68
C GLN A 49 26.88 -21.33 21.62
N TYR A 50 27.90 -20.93 20.87
CA TYR A 50 27.75 -19.98 19.77
C TYR A 50 26.83 -20.50 18.67
N ILE A 51 27.02 -21.75 18.23
CA ILE A 51 26.15 -22.38 17.22
C ILE A 51 24.70 -22.41 17.71
N LYS A 52 24.47 -22.83 18.96
CA LYS A 52 23.12 -22.84 19.54
C LYS A 52 22.48 -21.46 19.57
N SER A 53 23.23 -20.42 19.94
CA SER A 53 22.72 -19.04 19.93
C SER A 53 22.41 -18.57 18.51
N ARG A 54 23.24 -18.91 17.53
CA ARG A 54 23.04 -18.58 16.12
C ARG A 54 21.84 -19.29 15.52
N ASP A 55 21.62 -20.54 15.86
CA ASP A 55 20.46 -21.30 15.41
C ASP A 55 19.17 -20.69 15.95
N GLN A 56 19.15 -20.29 17.23
CA GLN A 56 18.01 -19.59 17.81
C GLN A 56 17.76 -18.22 17.13
N GLU A 57 18.82 -17.43 16.93
CA GLU A 57 18.72 -16.14 16.24
C GLU A 57 18.19 -16.32 14.80
N ASN A 58 18.67 -17.34 14.08
CA ASN A 58 18.21 -17.64 12.73
C ASN A 58 16.73 -18.06 12.71
N GLU A 59 16.28 -18.82 13.71
CA GLU A 59 14.86 -19.19 13.85
C GLU A 59 13.99 -17.94 14.10
N ASP A 60 14.40 -17.06 15.01
CA ASP A 60 13.69 -15.81 15.30
C ASP A 60 13.63 -14.87 14.08
N ILE A 61 14.73 -14.79 13.32
CA ILE A 61 14.79 -14.07 12.05
C ILE A 61 13.82 -14.70 11.04
N ALA A 62 13.82 -16.02 10.89
CA ALA A 62 12.93 -16.71 9.96
C ALA A 62 11.45 -16.47 10.30
N LEU A 63 11.09 -16.51 11.59
CA LEU A 63 9.75 -16.19 12.06
C LEU A 63 9.36 -14.74 11.76
N THR A 64 10.27 -13.80 11.99
CA THR A 64 10.03 -12.37 11.74
C THR A 64 9.88 -12.08 10.24
N VAL A 65 10.77 -12.62 9.41
CA VAL A 65 10.68 -12.51 7.95
C VAL A 65 9.39 -13.15 7.43
N GLY A 66 8.98 -14.28 8.00
CA GLY A 66 7.69 -14.91 7.68
C GLY A 66 6.50 -13.98 7.94
N LYS A 67 6.45 -13.35 9.13
CA LYS A 67 5.40 -12.37 9.49
C LYS A 67 5.40 -11.17 8.54
N LEU A 68 6.56 -10.58 8.28
CA LEU A 68 6.69 -9.42 7.39
C LEU A 68 6.26 -9.74 5.95
N ARG A 69 6.52 -10.95 5.44
CA ARG A 69 6.05 -11.37 4.11
C ARG A 69 4.53 -11.41 4.03
N VAL A 70 3.86 -11.94 5.06
CA VAL A 70 2.39 -11.99 5.11
C VAL A 70 1.79 -10.59 5.20
N GLU A 71 2.36 -9.72 6.03
CA GLU A 71 1.93 -8.33 6.14
C GLU A 71 2.13 -7.57 4.83
N LEU A 72 3.25 -7.79 4.13
CA LEU A 72 3.53 -7.19 2.83
C LEU A 72 2.51 -7.64 1.79
N GLU A 73 2.23 -8.94 1.68
CA GLU A 73 1.24 -9.46 0.73
C GLU A 73 -0.17 -8.89 1.03
N ALA A 74 -0.53 -8.77 2.31
CA ALA A 74 -1.78 -8.15 2.73
C ALA A 74 -1.84 -6.66 2.35
N ALA A 75 -0.74 -5.92 2.53
CA ALA A 75 -0.64 -4.52 2.15
C ALA A 75 -0.71 -4.33 0.62
N GLU A 76 -0.04 -5.18 -0.15
CA GLU A 76 -0.09 -5.18 -1.62
C GLU A 76 -1.51 -5.43 -2.12
N LYS A 77 -2.22 -6.42 -1.57
CA LYS A 77 -3.63 -6.68 -1.90
C LYS A 77 -4.52 -5.49 -1.59
N ARG A 78 -4.34 -4.85 -0.42
CA ARG A 78 -5.09 -3.64 -0.06
C ARG A 78 -4.79 -2.49 -1.01
N ASN A 79 -3.53 -2.28 -1.37
CA ASN A 79 -3.14 -1.23 -2.31
C ASN A 79 -3.74 -1.46 -3.70
N ALA A 80 -3.68 -2.69 -4.22
CA ALA A 80 -4.30 -3.05 -5.50
C ALA A 80 -5.81 -2.79 -5.50
N LYS A 81 -6.51 -3.11 -4.40
CA LYS A 81 -7.94 -2.80 -4.23
C LYS A 81 -8.19 -1.30 -4.19
N LEU A 82 -7.41 -0.53 -3.44
CA LEU A 82 -7.56 0.93 -3.39
C LEU A 82 -7.28 1.60 -4.75
N GLN A 83 -6.34 1.06 -5.53
CA GLN A 83 -6.06 1.55 -6.88
C GLN A 83 -7.24 1.30 -7.83
N SER A 84 -7.86 0.12 -7.77
CA SER A 84 -9.03 -0.18 -8.61
C SER A 84 -10.25 0.65 -8.21
N GLU A 85 -10.50 0.84 -6.92
CA GLU A 85 -11.56 1.72 -6.40
C GLU A 85 -11.33 3.18 -6.82
N ASN A 86 -10.10 3.69 -6.72
CA ASN A 86 -9.74 5.03 -7.20
C ASN A 86 -9.97 5.20 -8.71
N ALA A 87 -9.57 4.20 -9.51
CA ALA A 87 -9.79 4.23 -10.95
C ALA A 87 -11.29 4.26 -11.30
N TYR A 88 -12.09 3.45 -10.60
CA TYR A 88 -13.55 3.46 -10.74
C TYR A 88 -14.14 4.82 -10.40
N ILE A 89 -13.81 5.40 -9.24
CA ILE A 89 -14.29 6.71 -8.80
C ILE A 89 -13.92 7.81 -9.80
N ARG A 90 -12.67 7.82 -10.28
CA ARG A 90 -12.22 8.79 -11.31
C ARG A 90 -13.02 8.68 -12.60
N ASN A 91 -13.31 7.47 -13.06
CA ASN A 91 -14.12 7.29 -14.27
C ASN A 91 -15.58 7.69 -14.05
N ARG A 92 -16.14 7.43 -12.87
CA ARG A 92 -17.48 7.90 -12.50
C ARG A 92 -17.57 9.43 -12.47
N TYR A 93 -16.54 10.12 -11.95
CA TYR A 93 -16.49 11.58 -12.01
C TYR A 93 -16.43 12.11 -13.45
N LYS A 94 -15.62 11.52 -14.32
CA LYS A 94 -15.58 11.88 -15.75
C LYS A 94 -16.93 11.67 -16.42
N GLU A 95 -17.61 10.57 -16.12
CA GLU A 95 -18.94 10.29 -16.67
C GLU A 95 -19.95 11.35 -16.22
N LEU A 96 -19.97 11.73 -14.94
CA LEU A 96 -20.82 12.79 -14.42
C LEU A 96 -20.54 14.13 -15.11
N ASP A 97 -19.27 14.50 -15.27
CA ASP A 97 -18.86 15.73 -15.98
C ASP A 97 -19.36 15.75 -17.44
N LEU A 98 -19.22 14.62 -18.14
CA LEU A 98 -19.74 14.47 -19.51
C LEU A 98 -21.27 14.54 -19.58
N LEU A 99 -21.99 14.00 -18.60
CA LEU A 99 -23.46 14.09 -18.52
C LEU A 99 -23.92 15.52 -18.26
N ILE A 100 -23.27 16.24 -17.35
CA ILE A 100 -23.52 17.66 -17.11
C ILE A 100 -23.25 18.45 -18.39
N GLY A 101 -22.12 18.21 -19.04
CA GLY A 101 -21.76 18.85 -20.31
C GLY A 101 -22.81 18.62 -21.41
N LYS A 102 -23.31 17.39 -21.57
CA LYS A 102 -24.41 17.08 -22.50
C LYS A 102 -25.68 17.88 -22.18
N ASN A 103 -26.06 17.96 -20.91
CA ASN A 103 -27.25 18.72 -20.51
C ASN A 103 -27.07 20.22 -20.75
N ILE A 104 -25.88 20.77 -20.50
CA ILE A 104 -25.56 22.18 -20.83
C ILE A 104 -25.68 22.42 -22.34
N LEU A 105 -25.14 21.52 -23.18
CA LEU A 105 -25.24 21.64 -24.64
C LEU A 105 -26.70 21.63 -25.12
N VAL A 106 -27.55 20.79 -24.53
CA VAL A 106 -28.99 20.77 -24.82
C VAL A 106 -29.65 22.10 -24.45
N MET A 107 -29.32 22.66 -23.28
CA MET A 107 -29.83 23.98 -22.88
C MET A 107 -29.36 25.08 -23.84
N GLN A 108 -28.10 25.03 -24.29
CA GLN A 108 -27.58 25.96 -25.29
C GLN A 108 -28.31 25.82 -26.63
N ALA A 109 -28.55 24.60 -27.10
CA ALA A 109 -29.32 24.33 -28.32
C ALA A 109 -30.75 24.88 -28.23
N ALA A 110 -31.40 24.71 -27.07
CA ALA A 110 -32.73 25.28 -26.82
C ALA A 110 -32.75 26.81 -26.96
N ILE A 111 -31.74 27.50 -26.43
CA ILE A 111 -31.61 28.95 -26.56
C ILE A 111 -31.37 29.37 -28.01
N ILE A 112 -30.49 28.67 -28.74
CA ILE A 112 -30.20 28.94 -30.16
C ILE A 112 -31.48 28.79 -31.00
N GLU A 113 -32.23 27.71 -30.81
CA GLU A 113 -33.47 27.44 -31.55
C GLU A 113 -34.52 28.52 -31.30
N TRP A 114 -34.70 28.92 -30.04
CA TRP A 114 -35.61 30.01 -29.67
C TRP A 114 -35.18 31.34 -30.30
N GLN A 115 -33.89 31.67 -30.27
CA GLN A 115 -33.36 32.90 -30.86
C GLN A 115 -33.51 32.92 -32.39
N ALA A 116 -33.38 31.78 -33.05
CA ALA A 116 -33.49 31.67 -34.51
C ALA A 116 -34.94 31.73 -35.02
N THR A 117 -35.88 31.11 -34.29
CA THR A 117 -37.28 30.96 -34.73
C THR A 117 -38.24 31.96 -34.10
N GLY A 118 -37.88 32.51 -32.93
CA GLY A 118 -38.79 33.27 -32.07
C GLY A 118 -39.81 32.40 -31.32
N ASP A 119 -39.83 31.07 -31.54
CA ASP A 119 -40.77 30.16 -30.90
C ASP A 119 -40.14 29.45 -29.69
N ALA A 120 -40.65 29.75 -28.50
CA ALA A 120 -40.20 29.13 -27.26
C ALA A 120 -40.53 27.63 -27.19
N LYS A 121 -41.54 27.15 -27.92
CA LYS A 121 -41.91 25.72 -27.91
C LYS A 121 -40.85 24.86 -28.59
N SER A 122 -40.28 25.34 -29.70
CA SER A 122 -39.17 24.68 -30.39
C SER A 122 -37.93 24.58 -29.51
N GLY A 123 -37.60 25.65 -28.77
CA GLY A 123 -36.54 25.62 -27.75
C GLY A 123 -36.84 24.63 -26.62
N LEU A 124 -38.06 24.64 -26.08
CA LEU A 124 -38.47 23.72 -25.00
C LEU A 124 -38.42 22.24 -25.42
N ALA A 125 -38.66 21.93 -26.69
CA ALA A 125 -38.62 20.57 -27.20
C ALA A 125 -37.24 19.91 -27.01
N TRP A 126 -36.15 20.66 -27.13
CA TRP A 126 -34.80 20.18 -26.85
C TRP A 126 -34.66 19.70 -25.41
N ILE A 127 -35.08 20.52 -24.45
CA ILE A 127 -35.02 20.21 -23.02
C ILE A 127 -35.95 19.03 -22.69
N TYR A 128 -37.17 19.06 -23.20
CA TYR A 128 -38.17 18.02 -22.95
C TYR A 128 -37.70 16.65 -23.41
N ASN A 129 -37.17 16.54 -24.64
CA ASN A 129 -36.72 15.27 -25.20
C ASN A 129 -35.56 14.66 -24.39
N THR A 130 -34.66 15.50 -23.88
CA THR A 130 -33.54 15.04 -23.04
C THR A 130 -34.00 14.52 -21.69
N LEU A 131 -35.02 15.13 -21.08
CA LEU A 131 -35.56 14.66 -19.80
C LEU A 131 -36.48 13.43 -19.97
N PHE A 132 -37.23 13.37 -21.07
CA PHE A 132 -38.19 12.30 -21.31
C PHE A 132 -37.51 10.93 -21.47
N GLY A 133 -36.43 10.85 -22.26
CA GLY A 133 -35.77 9.57 -22.56
C GLY A 133 -35.33 8.77 -21.32
N PRO A 134 -34.64 9.41 -20.36
CA PRO A 134 -34.25 8.77 -19.09
C PRO A 134 -35.36 8.70 -18.03
N GLY A 135 -36.54 9.29 -18.27
CA GLY A 135 -37.64 9.32 -17.31
C GLY A 135 -37.49 10.37 -16.20
N GLU A 136 -36.80 11.48 -16.48
CA GLU A 136 -36.48 12.54 -15.52
C GLU A 136 -37.50 13.70 -15.52
N LEU A 137 -38.64 13.52 -16.19
CA LEU A 137 -39.72 14.49 -16.14
C LEU A 137 -40.37 14.51 -14.74
N PRO A 138 -40.82 15.69 -14.27
CA PRO A 138 -41.58 15.77 -13.04
C PRO A 138 -42.93 15.03 -13.18
N ASP A 139 -43.48 14.61 -12.04
CA ASP A 139 -44.81 14.01 -11.98
C ASP A 139 -45.88 14.97 -12.54
N GLU A 140 -46.87 14.43 -13.26
CA GLU A 140 -47.92 15.21 -13.93
C GLU A 140 -48.80 16.02 -12.96
N SER A 141 -48.81 15.64 -11.67
CA SER A 141 -49.51 16.38 -10.62
C SER A 141 -48.80 17.67 -10.18
N GLU A 142 -47.53 17.86 -10.52
CA GLU A 142 -46.76 19.05 -10.17
C GLU A 142 -47.18 20.23 -11.06
N LYS A 143 -47.79 21.26 -10.46
CA LYS A 143 -48.36 22.42 -11.18
C LYS A 143 -47.64 23.73 -10.88
N ASP A 144 -46.88 23.78 -9.79
CA ASP A 144 -46.16 24.96 -9.31
C ASP A 144 -44.65 24.74 -9.43
N ALA A 145 -44.05 25.37 -10.45
CA ALA A 145 -42.64 25.23 -10.76
C ALA A 145 -41.73 25.77 -9.64
N GLN A 146 -42.13 26.86 -8.98
CA GLN A 146 -41.31 27.47 -7.93
C GLN A 146 -41.34 26.62 -6.66
N ALA A 147 -42.52 26.14 -6.26
CA ALA A 147 -42.65 25.24 -5.13
C ALA A 147 -41.90 23.92 -5.37
N TYR A 148 -42.00 23.36 -6.59
CA TYR A 148 -41.24 22.18 -7.01
C TYR A 148 -39.73 22.41 -6.90
N PHE A 149 -39.22 23.49 -7.50
CA PHE A 149 -37.80 23.81 -7.49
C PHE A 149 -37.29 23.96 -6.06
N ASN A 150 -37.94 24.78 -5.23
CA ASN A 150 -37.51 25.02 -3.85
C ASN A 150 -37.45 23.71 -3.05
N ARG A 151 -38.45 22.84 -3.20
CA ARG A 151 -38.53 21.53 -2.51
C ARG A 151 -37.42 20.57 -2.96
N LYS A 152 -37.08 20.55 -4.25
CA LYS A 152 -36.04 19.65 -4.80
C LYS A 152 -34.62 20.19 -4.61
N TYR A 153 -34.46 21.51 -4.64
CA TYR A 153 -33.17 22.19 -4.56
C TYR A 153 -32.62 22.24 -3.14
N ALA A 154 -33.46 22.53 -2.14
CA ALA A 154 -33.04 22.65 -0.74
C ALA A 154 -32.13 21.51 -0.23
N PRO A 155 -32.48 20.21 -0.41
CA PRO A 155 -31.62 19.12 0.05
C PRO A 155 -30.32 18.96 -0.78
N ILE A 156 -30.29 19.47 -2.02
CA ILE A 156 -29.07 19.46 -2.84
C ILE A 156 -28.12 20.55 -2.33
N ASP A 157 -28.64 21.74 -2.09
CA ASP A 157 -27.87 22.88 -1.59
C ASP A 157 -27.25 22.58 -0.22
N GLU A 158 -28.03 21.99 0.69
CA GLU A 158 -27.55 21.55 2.01
C GLU A 158 -26.35 20.58 1.89
N LYS A 159 -26.48 19.54 1.07
CA LYS A 159 -25.39 18.57 0.85
C LYS A 159 -24.17 19.20 0.19
N LEU A 160 -24.38 20.14 -0.73
CA LEU A 160 -23.29 20.85 -1.38
C LEU A 160 -22.54 21.73 -0.38
N MET A 161 -23.25 22.40 0.53
CA MET A 161 -22.64 23.17 1.62
C MET A 161 -21.83 22.29 2.56
N GLU A 162 -22.37 21.13 2.98
CA GLU A 162 -21.64 20.16 3.80
C GLU A 162 -20.35 19.71 3.13
N LEU A 163 -20.41 19.41 1.82
CA LEU A 163 -19.26 18.99 1.03
C LEU A 163 -18.22 20.10 0.90
N HIS A 164 -18.62 21.34 0.64
CA HIS A 164 -17.72 22.48 0.59
C HIS A 164 -17.04 22.73 1.93
N LYS A 165 -17.78 22.62 3.03
CA LYS A 165 -17.22 22.71 4.38
C LYS A 165 -16.15 21.64 4.59
N TRP A 166 -16.44 20.40 4.22
CA TRP A 166 -15.47 19.31 4.34
C TRP A 166 -14.19 19.59 3.53
N PHE A 167 -14.30 20.03 2.27
CA PHE A 167 -13.13 20.38 1.45
C PHE A 167 -12.29 21.50 2.06
N TRP A 168 -12.96 22.52 2.61
CA TRP A 168 -12.28 23.61 3.30
C TRP A 168 -11.49 23.08 4.51
N GLU A 169 -12.10 22.24 5.35
CA GLU A 169 -11.44 21.63 6.51
C GLU A 169 -10.24 20.77 6.11
N GLN A 170 -10.34 20.00 5.02
CA GLN A 170 -9.20 19.23 4.50
C GLN A 170 -8.06 20.14 4.06
N SER A 171 -8.36 21.20 3.31
CA SER A 171 -7.34 22.16 2.85
C SER A 171 -6.63 22.87 4.01
N GLU A 172 -7.37 23.24 5.07
CA GLU A 172 -6.77 23.81 6.28
C GLU A 172 -5.85 22.81 6.99
N ALA A 173 -6.28 21.55 7.12
CA ALA A 173 -5.47 20.50 7.74
C ALA A 173 -4.17 20.24 6.96
N GLU A 174 -4.22 20.20 5.63
CA GLU A 174 -3.04 20.06 4.77
C GLU A 174 -2.06 21.23 4.92
N ARG A 175 -2.59 22.47 4.97
CA ARG A 175 -1.78 23.68 5.21
C ARG A 175 -1.13 23.66 6.59
N ALA A 176 -1.86 23.25 7.63
CA ALA A 176 -1.34 23.11 8.99
C ALA A 176 -0.26 22.02 9.09
N ALA A 177 -0.38 20.94 8.31
CA ALA A 177 0.61 19.87 8.25
C ALA A 177 1.90 20.24 7.46
N GLY A 178 1.94 21.43 6.85
CA GLY A 178 3.10 21.87 6.06
C GLY A 178 3.32 21.07 4.76
N ILE A 179 2.32 20.31 4.32
CA ILE A 179 2.38 19.53 3.09
C ILE A 179 2.18 20.49 1.91
N ARG A 180 3.28 21.00 1.35
CA ARG A 180 3.23 21.64 0.03
C ARG A 180 2.99 20.55 -1.01
N ILE A 181 1.76 20.45 -1.51
CA ILE A 181 1.49 19.75 -2.76
C ILE A 181 2.31 20.46 -3.85
N LYS A 182 3.32 19.78 -4.41
CA LYS A 182 4.02 20.27 -5.60
C LYS A 182 3.03 20.22 -6.76
N GLY A 183 2.51 21.37 -7.17
CA GLY A 183 1.71 21.50 -8.38
C GLY A 183 0.78 22.70 -8.40
N GLU A 184 1.36 23.91 -8.37
CA GLU A 184 0.81 25.08 -9.10
C GLU A 184 1.93 25.65 -9.97
#